data_AF-A0A392P1B1-F1
#
_entry.id   AF-A0A392P1B1-F1
#
_cell.length_a   1.000
_cell.length_b   1.000
_cell.length_c   1.000
_cell.angle_alpha   90.00
_cell.angle_beta   90.00
_cell.angle_gamma   90.00
#
_symmetry.space_group_name_H-M   'P 1'
#
loop_
_entity.id
_entity.type
_entity.pdbx_description
1 polymer ?
#
loop_
_entity_poly.entity_id
_entity_poly.type
_entity_poly.pdbx_seq_one_letter_code
_entity_poly.pdbx_strand_id
1 'polypeptide(L)'
;MDLEVTEAKLAEVVQERDTLLTTVKGLKDKVRALEDKLKETEGKGVEDVITEEEKAVDRAGIYVGLSQAMLVSKIFELNDTMLEPQAPNFTTPSLRSVL
;
A
#
# COMPACT_ATOMS: atom_id res chain seq x y z
N MET A 1 -52.77 -22.39 30.35
CA MET A 1 -52.22 -21.23 29.63
C MET A 1 -53.38 -20.59 28.93
N ASP A 2 -53.57 -19.28 29.14
CA ASP A 2 -54.68 -18.55 28.54
C ASP A 2 -54.40 -18.29 27.06
N LEU A 3 -55.41 -18.54 26.22
CA LEU A 3 -55.34 -18.37 24.77
C LEU A 3 -54.91 -16.94 24.40
N GLU A 4 -55.48 -15.95 25.07
CA GLU A 4 -55.17 -14.53 24.90
C GLU A 4 -53.67 -14.21 25.12
N VAL A 5 -53.05 -14.82 26.14
CA VAL A 5 -51.62 -14.63 26.41
C VAL A 5 -50.76 -15.23 25.30
N THR A 6 -51.19 -16.35 24.71
CA THR A 6 -50.47 -16.96 23.59
C THR A 6 -50.61 -16.16 22.29
N GLU A 7 -51.77 -15.58 22.04
CA GLU A 7 -52.02 -14.70 20.89
C GLU A 7 -51.22 -13.40 20.98
N ALA A 8 -51.15 -12.79 22.16
CA ALA A 8 -50.34 -11.59 22.39
C ALA A 8 -48.84 -11.84 22.13
N LYS A 9 -48.31 -12.97 22.63
CA LYS A 9 -46.92 -13.38 22.39
C LYS A 9 -46.64 -13.67 20.92
N LEU A 10 -47.60 -14.26 20.21
CA LEU A 10 -47.45 -14.50 18.77
C LEU A 10 -47.37 -13.18 18.00
N ALA A 11 -48.19 -12.19 18.35
CA ALA A 11 -48.14 -10.87 17.73
C ALA A 11 -46.80 -10.17 17.97
N GLU A 12 -46.26 -10.25 19.19
CA GLU A 12 -44.94 -9.72 19.53
C GLU A 12 -43.82 -10.36 18.70
N VAL A 13 -43.77 -11.70 18.65
CA VAL A 13 -42.76 -12.44 17.86
C VAL A 13 -42.86 -12.12 16.37
N VAL A 14 -44.09 -11.93 15.85
CA VAL A 14 -44.30 -11.53 14.45
C VAL A 14 -43.73 -10.15 14.18
N GLN A 15 -43.98 -9.18 15.08
CA GLN A 15 -43.44 -7.82 14.96
C GLN A 15 -41.92 -7.79 15.04
N GLU A 16 -41.33 -8.54 15.97
CA GLU A 16 -39.87 -8.67 16.11
C GLU A 16 -39.24 -9.27 14.86
N ARG A 17 -39.83 -10.36 14.34
CA ARG A 17 -39.39 -11.00 13.09
C ARG A 17 -39.40 -10.02 11.93
N ASP A 18 -40.48 -9.26 11.77
CA ASP A 18 -40.62 -8.31 10.65
C ASP A 18 -39.60 -7.17 10.77
N THR A 19 -39.37 -6.68 11.99
CA THR A 19 -38.30 -5.71 12.27
C THR A 19 -36.93 -6.30 11.91
N LEU A 20 -36.62 -7.51 12.36
CA LEU A 20 -35.37 -8.19 12.02
C LEU A 20 -35.21 -8.38 10.51
N LEU A 21 -36.26 -8.80 9.79
CA LEU A 21 -36.22 -8.95 8.34
C LEU A 21 -35.87 -7.65 7.62
N THR A 22 -36.42 -6.51 8.05
CA THR A 22 -36.05 -5.21 7.47
C THR A 22 -34.58 -4.87 7.71
N THR A 23 -34.06 -5.11 8.92
CA THR A 23 -32.65 -4.85 9.24
C THR A 23 -31.70 -5.74 8.46
N VAL A 24 -31.99 -7.03 8.34
CA VAL A 24 -31.19 -8.00 7.56
C VAL A 24 -31.14 -7.59 6.09
N LYS A 25 -32.27 -7.16 5.51
CA LYS A 25 -32.31 -6.66 4.14
C LYS A 25 -31.41 -5.44 3.96
N GLY A 26 -31.52 -4.45 4.85
CA GLY A 26 -30.69 -3.24 4.80
C GLY A 26 -29.21 -3.53 4.99
N LEU A 27 -28.84 -4.47 5.87
CA LEU A 27 -27.45 -4.90 6.04
C LEU A 27 -26.92 -5.62 4.79
N LYS A 28 -27.72 -6.49 4.17
CA LYS A 28 -27.35 -7.18 2.94
C LYS A 28 -27.06 -6.20 1.79
N ASP A 29 -27.86 -5.14 1.68
CA ASP A 29 -27.64 -4.10 0.67
C ASP A 29 -26.36 -3.30 0.95
N LYS A 30 -26.07 -2.98 2.23
CA LYS A 30 -24.81 -2.33 2.63
C LYS A 30 -23.59 -3.19 2.36
N VAL A 31 -23.65 -4.49 2.66
CA VAL A 31 -22.55 -5.43 2.39
C VAL A 31 -22.25 -5.46 0.90
N ARG A 32 -23.28 -5.57 0.05
CA ARG A 32 -23.09 -5.53 -1.41
C ARG A 32 -22.42 -4.23 -1.87
N ALA A 33 -22.89 -3.08 -1.37
CA ALA A 33 -22.30 -1.80 -1.72
C ALA A 33 -20.82 -1.69 -1.27
N LEU A 34 -20.47 -2.26 -0.12
CA LEU A 34 -19.08 -2.30 0.35
C LEU A 34 -18.21 -3.26 -0.49
N GLU A 35 -18.72 -4.41 -0.88
CA GLU A 35 -18.03 -5.34 -1.78
C GLU A 35 -17.75 -4.70 -3.14
N ASP A 36 -18.72 -3.95 -3.70
CA ASP A 36 -18.54 -3.24 -4.97
C ASP A 36 -17.48 -2.14 -4.85
N LYS A 37 -17.49 -1.37 -3.75
CA LYS A 37 -16.45 -0.37 -3.47
C LYS A 37 -15.08 -1.00 -3.29
N LEU A 38 -14.99 -2.14 -2.61
CA LEU A 38 -13.74 -2.86 -2.42
C LEU A 38 -13.15 -3.28 -3.77
N LYS A 39 -13.97 -3.88 -4.65
CA LYS A 39 -13.54 -4.24 -6.01
C LYS A 39 -13.08 -3.04 -6.83
N GLU A 40 -13.75 -1.89 -6.70
CA GLU A 40 -13.30 -0.65 -7.36
C GLU A 40 -11.92 -0.20 -6.85
N THR A 41 -11.67 -0.34 -5.55
CA THR A 41 -10.38 0.02 -4.95
C THR A 41 -9.29 -1.01 -5.18
N GLU A 42 -9.61 -2.30 -5.27
CA GLU A 42 -8.67 -3.38 -5.60
C GLU A 42 -8.16 -3.26 -7.04
N GLY A 43 -8.99 -2.77 -7.97
CA GLY A 43 -8.57 -2.46 -9.35
C GLY A 43 -7.59 -1.29 -9.44
N LYS A 44 -7.53 -0.43 -8.42
CA LYS A 44 -6.55 0.66 -8.24
C LYS A 44 -5.43 0.20 -7.29
N GLY A 45 -4.90 -1.00 -7.55
CA GLY A 45 -3.96 -1.69 -6.68
C GLY A 45 -2.73 -0.87 -6.33
N VAL A 46 -1.99 -1.29 -5.31
CA VAL A 46 -0.72 -0.70 -4.85
C VAL A 46 0.31 -0.56 -6.00
N GLU A 47 0.19 -1.33 -7.08
CA GLU A 47 0.98 -1.17 -8.31
C GLU A 47 0.66 0.10 -9.12
N ASP A 48 -0.54 0.68 -8.95
CA ASP A 48 -0.96 1.97 -9.51
C ASP A 48 -0.59 3.15 -8.60
N VAL A 49 -0.14 2.87 -7.36
CA VAL A 49 0.45 3.85 -6.44
C VAL A 49 1.92 4.13 -6.80
N ILE A 50 2.58 3.22 -7.53
CA ILE A 50 3.88 3.49 -8.15
C ILE A 50 3.64 4.58 -9.17
N THR A 51 4.00 5.81 -8.80
CA THR A 51 3.87 6.95 -9.69
C THR A 51 4.70 6.69 -10.94
N GLU A 52 4.26 7.23 -12.09
CA GLU A 52 5.03 7.12 -13.33
C GLU A 52 6.47 7.66 -13.19
N GLU A 53 6.69 8.56 -12.22
CA GLU A 53 8.01 9.02 -11.81
C GLU A 53 8.87 7.92 -11.19
N GLU A 54 8.32 7.10 -10.29
CA GLU A 54 9.04 5.96 -9.69
C GLU A 54 9.38 4.91 -10.76
N LYS A 55 8.47 4.63 -11.72
CA LYS A 55 8.77 3.75 -12.87
C LYS A 55 9.85 4.31 -13.79
N ALA A 56 9.94 5.64 -13.91
CA ALA A 56 10.96 6.30 -14.73
C ALA A 56 12.35 6.22 -14.07
N VAL A 57 12.42 6.39 -12.75
CA VAL A 57 13.67 6.38 -11.97
C VAL A 57 14.13 4.94 -11.69
N ASP A 58 13.22 4.00 -11.46
CA ASP A 58 13.50 2.59 -11.21
C ASP A 58 12.82 1.67 -12.23
N ARG A 59 13.18 1.82 -13.51
CA ARG A 59 12.61 1.01 -14.59
C ARG A 59 12.82 -0.50 -14.40
N ALA A 60 13.89 -0.89 -13.72
CA ALA A 60 14.22 -2.29 -13.46
C ALA A 60 13.54 -2.84 -12.18
N GLY A 61 12.85 -2.00 -11.41
CA GLY A 61 12.18 -2.39 -10.17
C GLY A 61 13.16 -2.87 -9.08
N ILE A 62 14.39 -2.36 -9.08
CA ILE A 62 15.47 -2.79 -8.17
C ILE A 62 15.20 -2.31 -6.73
N TYR A 63 14.48 -1.21 -6.59
CA TYR A 63 14.15 -0.57 -5.32
C TYR A 63 12.75 -0.89 -4.83
N VAL A 64 11.86 -1.37 -5.72
CA VAL A 64 10.51 -1.80 -5.34
C VAL A 64 10.57 -2.90 -4.28
N GLY A 65 9.76 -2.75 -3.22
CA GLY A 65 9.66 -3.75 -2.14
C GLY A 65 10.87 -3.83 -1.19
N LEU A 66 11.89 -2.97 -1.34
CA LEU A 66 12.96 -2.88 -0.35
C LEU A 66 12.46 -2.28 0.96
N SER A 67 12.95 -2.82 2.07
CA SER A 67 12.79 -2.15 3.36
C SER A 67 13.56 -0.82 3.40
N GLN A 68 13.12 0.10 4.26
CA GLN A 68 13.79 1.39 4.47
C GLN A 68 15.29 1.22 4.80
N ALA A 69 15.65 0.22 5.60
CA ALA A 69 17.03 -0.07 5.95
C ALA A 69 17.87 -0.46 4.71
N MET A 70 17.32 -1.27 3.81
CA MET A 70 18.01 -1.69 2.59
C MET A 70 18.18 -0.55 1.58
N LEU A 71 17.19 0.35 1.48
CA LEU A 71 17.30 1.57 0.68
C LEU A 71 18.44 2.45 1.19
N VAL A 72 18.52 2.65 2.51
CA VAL A 72 19.59 3.43 3.14
C VAL A 72 20.96 2.82 2.85
N SER A 73 21.13 1.49 2.97
CA SER A 73 22.39 0.81 2.63
C SER A 73 22.82 1.07 1.18
N LYS A 74 21.91 0.95 0.22
CA LYS A 74 22.21 1.19 -1.21
C LYS A 74 22.61 2.64 -1.50
N ILE A 75 22.05 3.61 -0.77
CA ILE A 75 22.44 5.02 -0.89
C ILE A 75 23.90 5.21 -0.43
N PHE A 76 24.29 4.58 0.67
CA PHE A 76 25.67 4.63 1.16
C PHE A 76 26.65 3.95 0.19
N GLU A 77 26.30 2.77 -0.34
CA GLU A 77 27.11 2.07 -1.34
C GLU A 77 27.38 2.96 -2.58
N LEU A 78 26.34 3.60 -3.12
CA LEU A 78 26.48 4.52 -4.25
C LEU A 78 27.37 5.72 -3.89
N ASN A 79 27.16 6.30 -2.72
CA ASN A 79 27.93 7.46 -2.26
C ASN A 79 29.42 7.13 -2.11
N ASP A 80 29.76 5.92 -1.64
CA ASP A 80 31.15 5.45 -1.53
C ASP A 80 31.80 5.25 -2.90
N THR A 81 31.05 4.77 -3.90
CA THR A 81 31.58 4.64 -5.28
C THR A 81 31.81 6.01 -5.96
N MET A 82 31.09 7.05 -5.56
CA MET A 82 31.29 8.42 -6.06
C MET A 82 32.45 9.15 -5.37
N LEU A 83 32.96 8.62 -4.26
CA LEU A 83 34.07 9.19 -3.50
C LEU A 83 35.44 8.60 -3.86
N GLU A 84 35.53 7.70 -4.86
CA GLU A 84 36.83 7.33 -5.40
C GLU A 84 37.51 8.58 -6.00
N PRO A 85 38.68 9.00 -5.49
CA PRO A 85 39.35 10.17 -6.01
C PRO A 85 39.76 9.88 -7.46
N GLN A 86 39.30 10.70 -8.41
CA GLN A 86 39.99 10.81 -9.69
C GLN A 86 41.42 11.25 -9.36
N ALA A 87 42.35 10.29 -9.32
CA ALA A 87 43.76 10.57 -9.10
C ALA A 87 44.20 11.53 -10.22
N PRO A 88 44.62 12.75 -9.91
CA PRO A 88 45.05 13.66 -10.95
C PRO A 88 46.41 13.19 -11.50
N ASN A 89 46.48 12.98 -12.81
CA ASN A 89 47.68 12.58 -13.56
C ASN A 89 48.72 13.72 -13.63
N PHE A 90 49.15 14.27 -12.50
CA PHE A 90 50.25 15.24 -12.50
C PHE A 90 51.58 14.49 -12.63
N THR A 91 52.10 14.43 -13.85
CA THR A 91 53.50 14.07 -14.11
C THR A 91 54.37 15.19 -13.56
N THR A 92 55.16 14.90 -12.52
CA THR A 92 56.13 15.84 -11.96
C THR A 92 57.39 15.87 -12.84
N PRO A 93 57.81 17.02 -13.42
CA PRO A 93 59.10 17.10 -14.08
C PRO A 93 60.20 17.19 -13.03
N SER A 94 61.16 16.28 -13.10
CA SER A 94 62.39 16.30 -12.30
C SER A 94 63.21 17.56 -12.64
N LEU A 95 63.40 18.46 -11.69
CA LEU A 95 64.35 19.57 -11.82
C LEU A 95 65.77 19.04 -11.61
N ARG A 96 66.37 18.52 -12.68
CA ARG A 96 67.80 18.24 -12.75
C ARG A 96 68.38 18.59 -14.13
N SER A 97 68.31 19.87 -14.50
CA SER A 97 69.31 20.51 -15.38
C SER A 97 69.00 22.00 -15.56
N VAL A 98 69.47 22.84 -14.64
CA VAL A 98 70.07 24.12 -15.04
C VAL A 98 71.33 24.24 -14.20
N LEU A 99 72.42 24.52 -14.91
CA LEU A 99 73.81 24.70 -14.48
C LEU A 99 73.95 25.54 -13.21
#